data_AF-A0A1B2LQR0-F1
#
_entry.id   AF-A0A1B2LQR0-F1
#
_cell.length_a   1.000
_cell.length_b   1.000
_cell.length_c   1.000
_cell.angle_alpha   90.00
_cell.angle_beta   90.00
_cell.angle_gamma   90.00
#
_symmetry.space_group_name_H-M   'P 1'
#
loop_
_entity.id
_entity.type
_entity.pdbx_description
1 polymer ?
#
loop_
_entity_poly.entity_id
_entity_poly.type
_entity_poly.pdbx_seq_one_letter_code
_entity_poly.pdbx_strand_id
1 'polypeptide(L)'
;VRRRPRWEPQVGAAFLAFALLPVMASGRGMQAAVAARAGGSGGNDNHPGKEQFLQFLIPSGGRYEYLGVSFTALADDASFFEANPAGSAGLSRGEVALF
;
A
#
# COMPACT_ATOMS: atom_id res chain seq x y z
N VAL A 1 46.71 -1.07 2.88
CA VAL A 1 46.39 -0.20 1.71
C VAL A 1 45.09 -0.69 1.08
N ARG A 2 43.94 -0.07 1.39
CA ARG A 2 42.64 -0.44 0.80
C ARG A 2 42.41 0.42 -0.46
N ARG A 3 42.42 -0.20 -1.65
CA ARG A 3 42.12 0.51 -2.90
C ARG A 3 40.61 0.71 -2.99
N ARG A 4 40.15 1.97 -3.04
CA ARG A 4 38.73 2.26 -3.31
C ARG A 4 38.44 1.95 -4.79
N PRO A 5 37.31 1.30 -5.11
CA PRO A 5 36.90 1.11 -6.49
C PRO A 5 36.64 2.48 -7.12
N ARG A 6 37.40 2.82 -8.15
CA ARG A 6 37.18 4.01 -8.98
C ARG A 6 36.02 3.70 -9.92
N TRP A 7 34.80 3.94 -9.46
CA TRP A 7 33.64 3.95 -10.34
C TRP A 7 33.76 5.17 -11.25
N GLU A 8 33.86 4.93 -12.56
CA GLU A 8 33.84 6.02 -13.54
C GLU A 8 32.54 6.81 -13.40
N PRO A 9 32.60 8.16 -13.41
CA PRO A 9 31.43 9.02 -13.18
C PRO A 9 30.31 8.75 -14.20
N GLN A 10 30.65 8.21 -15.37
CA GLN A 10 29.73 7.81 -16.43
C GLN A 10 28.81 6.66 -15.99
N VAL A 11 29.31 5.71 -15.19
CA VAL A 11 28.53 4.57 -14.68
C VAL A 11 27.56 5.05 -13.61
N GLY A 12 28.01 5.91 -12.70
CA GLY A 12 27.13 6.52 -11.69
C GLY A 12 26.03 7.37 -12.30
N ALA A 13 26.35 8.15 -13.34
CA ALA A 13 25.37 8.93 -14.08
C ALA A 13 24.35 8.05 -14.83
N ALA A 14 24.79 6.92 -15.41
CA ALA A 14 23.89 5.98 -16.08
C ALA A 14 22.92 5.31 -15.11
N PHE A 15 23.38 4.91 -13.91
CA PHE A 15 22.50 4.38 -12.87
C PHE A 15 21.49 5.43 -12.37
N LEU A 16 21.92 6.68 -12.19
CA LEU A 16 21.02 7.76 -11.79
C LEU A 16 19.97 8.05 -12.87
N ALA A 17 20.37 8.04 -14.14
CA ALA A 17 19.46 8.23 -15.27
C ALA A 17 18.44 7.09 -15.39
N PHE A 18 18.86 5.84 -15.18
CA PHE A 18 17.95 4.69 -15.16
C PHE A 18 16.99 4.74 -13.96
N ALA A 19 17.46 5.16 -12.78
CA ALA A 19 16.63 5.32 -11.58
C ALA A 19 15.58 6.43 -11.71
N LEU A 20 15.84 7.45 -12.54
CA LEU A 20 14.91 8.56 -12.80
C LEU A 20 13.95 8.32 -13.98
N LEU A 21 14.18 7.27 -14.77
CA LEU A 21 13.34 6.90 -15.91
C LEU A 21 11.86 6.62 -15.54
N PRO A 22 11.53 5.96 -14.42
CA PRO A 22 10.14 5.75 -14.01
C PRO A 22 9.43 7.06 -13.63
N VAL A 23 10.18 8.03 -13.08
CA VAL A 23 9.66 9.34 -12.64
C VAL A 23 9.36 10.21 -13.86
N MET A 24 10.22 10.20 -14.88
CA MET A 24 10.00 10.93 -16.13
C MET A 24 8.95 10.28 -17.03
N ALA A 25 8.79 8.95 -16.98
CA ALA A 25 7.71 8.24 -17.68
C ALA A 25 6.33 8.41 -17.00
N SER A 26 6.29 8.78 -15.71
CA SER A 26 5.05 8.95 -14.93
C SER A 26 4.34 10.30 -15.09
N GLY A 27 4.90 11.23 -15.87
CA GLY A 27 4.49 12.65 -15.92
C GLY A 27 3.09 12.99 -16.46
N ARG A 28 2.19 12.01 -16.65
CA ARG A 28 0.78 12.29 -17.03
C ARG A 28 -0.21 11.20 -16.64
N GLY A 29 0.22 9.93 -16.61
CA GLY A 29 -0.65 8.79 -16.31
C GLY A 29 -0.89 8.58 -14.81
N MET A 30 0.13 8.77 -13.97
CA MET A 30 0.03 8.47 -12.53
C MET A 30 -0.86 9.47 -11.79
N GLN A 31 -0.80 10.75 -12.16
CA GLN A 31 -1.65 11.79 -11.56
C GLN A 31 -3.10 11.67 -12.03
N ALA A 32 -3.34 11.23 -13.27
CA ALA A 32 -4.70 10.94 -13.76
C ALA A 32 -5.31 9.69 -13.09
N ALA A 33 -4.51 8.67 -12.78
CA ALA A 33 -4.97 7.50 -12.03
C ALA A 33 -5.29 7.82 -10.56
N VAL A 34 -4.50 8.69 -9.92
CA VAL A 34 -4.78 9.19 -8.56
C VAL A 34 -5.99 10.13 -8.54
N ALA A 35 -6.14 10.99 -9.56
CA ALA A 35 -7.31 11.86 -9.70
C ALA A 35 -8.60 11.09 -10.05
N ALA A 36 -8.51 10.01 -10.83
CA ALA A 36 -9.64 9.14 -11.12
C ALA A 36 -10.12 8.37 -9.86
N ARG A 37 -9.20 8.02 -8.94
CA ARG A 37 -9.56 7.52 -7.61
C ARG A 37 -10.23 8.59 -6.73
N ALA A 38 -9.89 9.86 -6.91
CA ALA A 38 -10.45 10.97 -6.14
C ALA A 38 -11.78 11.51 -6.71
N GLY A 39 -12.09 11.22 -7.98
CA GLY A 39 -13.24 11.74 -8.71
C GLY A 39 -14.32 10.69 -8.95
N GLY A 40 -14.95 10.19 -7.88
CA GLY A 40 -15.97 9.16 -7.98
C GLY A 40 -17.03 9.22 -6.87
N SER A 41 -17.53 10.41 -6.54
CA SER A 41 -18.80 10.52 -5.82
C SER A 41 -19.76 11.36 -6.67
N GLY A 42 -20.40 10.67 -7.61
CA GLY A 42 -21.36 11.24 -8.56
C GLY A 42 -22.54 10.30 -8.81
N GLY A 43 -22.90 9.48 -7.82
CA GLY A 43 -24.05 8.57 -7.87
C GLY A 43 -24.94 8.83 -6.67
N ASN A 44 -26.14 9.35 -6.92
CA ASN A 44 -27.20 9.49 -5.92
C ASN A 44 -27.86 8.14 -5.61
N ASP A 45 -27.05 7.11 -5.38
CA ASP A 45 -27.52 5.76 -5.08
C ASP A 45 -27.51 5.60 -3.56
N ASN A 46 -28.52 6.17 -2.90
CA ASN A 46 -28.77 6.11 -1.45
C ASN A 46 -29.21 4.71 -0.99
N HIS A 47 -28.44 3.69 -1.36
CA HIS A 47 -28.62 2.33 -0.89
C HIS A 47 -27.31 1.82 -0.30
N PRO A 48 -27.02 2.12 0.98
CA PRO A 48 -25.85 1.57 1.64
C PRO A 48 -25.88 0.04 1.57
N GLY A 49 -24.79 -0.58 1.10
CA GLY A 49 -24.61 -2.03 1.09
C GLY A 49 -24.99 -2.77 -0.21
N LYS A 50 -25.23 -2.09 -1.33
CA LYS A 50 -25.45 -2.77 -2.64
C LYS A 50 -24.18 -3.34 -3.25
N GLU A 51 -23.03 -2.75 -2.92
CA GLU A 51 -21.72 -3.09 -3.49
C GLU A 51 -20.82 -3.86 -2.51
N GLN A 52 -21.26 -4.00 -1.26
CA GLN A 52 -20.45 -4.58 -0.20
C GLN A 52 -21.18 -5.76 0.46
N PHE A 53 -20.51 -6.89 0.51
CA PHE A 53 -20.95 -7.99 1.36
C PHE A 53 -20.82 -7.56 2.82
N LEU A 54 -21.96 -7.45 3.51
CA LEU A 54 -22.02 -6.96 4.89
C LEU A 54 -21.17 -7.80 5.87
N GLN A 55 -20.90 -9.05 5.52
CA GLN A 55 -20.03 -9.94 6.29
C GLN A 55 -18.58 -9.42 6.41
N PHE A 56 -18.09 -8.60 5.48
CA PHE A 56 -16.74 -8.00 5.58
C PHE A 56 -16.68 -6.78 6.51
N LEU A 57 -17.82 -6.29 7.01
CA LEU A 57 -17.82 -5.26 8.06
C LEU A 57 -17.65 -5.85 9.47
N ILE A 58 -17.77 -7.17 9.61
CA ILE A 58 -17.62 -7.86 10.88
C ILE A 58 -16.17 -8.36 10.93
N PRO A 59 -15.33 -7.82 11.82
CA PRO A 59 -13.96 -8.28 11.98
C PRO A 59 -13.92 -9.78 12.30
N SER A 60 -12.95 -10.50 11.73
CA SER A 60 -12.69 -11.91 12.06
C SER A 60 -12.39 -12.15 13.55
N GLY A 61 -11.99 -11.11 14.28
CA GLY A 61 -11.79 -11.15 15.73
C GLY A 61 -10.41 -10.64 16.16
N GLY A 62 -9.97 -11.09 17.34
CA GLY A 62 -8.63 -10.81 17.86
C GLY A 62 -8.34 -9.33 18.06
N ARG A 63 -7.13 -8.91 17.67
CA ARG A 63 -6.67 -7.52 17.83
C ARG A 63 -7.42 -6.56 16.90
N TYR A 64 -7.92 -7.04 15.75
CA TYR A 64 -8.66 -6.21 14.82
C TYR A 64 -10.02 -5.81 15.40
N GLU A 65 -10.75 -6.75 16.02
CA GLU A 65 -11.98 -6.45 16.76
C GLU A 65 -11.72 -5.53 17.96
N TYR A 66 -10.65 -5.78 18.72
CA TYR A 66 -10.34 -5.00 19.92
C TYR A 66 -9.94 -3.55 19.62
N LEU A 67 -9.17 -3.33 18.55
CA LEU A 67 -8.65 -2.00 18.19
C LEU A 67 -9.56 -1.27 17.19
N GLY A 68 -10.48 -1.97 16.54
CA GLY A 68 -11.40 -1.41 15.55
C GLY A 68 -10.68 -0.59 14.49
N VAL A 69 -11.17 0.62 14.22
CA VAL A 69 -10.60 1.53 13.21
C VAL A 69 -9.15 1.94 13.49
N SER A 70 -8.69 1.89 14.76
CA SER A 70 -7.32 2.24 15.13
C SER A 70 -6.29 1.15 14.80
N PHE A 71 -6.75 -0.06 14.48
CA PHE A 71 -5.91 -1.22 14.18
C PHE A 71 -4.87 -0.90 13.10
N THR A 72 -5.27 -0.23 12.02
CA THR A 72 -4.39 0.03 10.88
C THR A 72 -3.19 0.92 11.18
N ALA A 73 -3.21 1.69 12.27
CA ALA A 73 -2.11 2.53 12.71
C ALA A 73 -1.25 1.89 13.81
N LEU A 74 -1.81 0.94 14.57
CA LEU A 74 -1.22 0.44 15.81
C LEU A 74 -0.78 -1.02 15.74
N ALA A 75 -1.40 -1.82 14.88
CA ALA A 75 -1.17 -3.26 14.85
C ALA A 75 -0.03 -3.64 13.89
N ASP A 76 0.53 -4.82 14.14
CA ASP A 76 1.69 -5.39 13.45
C ASP A 76 1.53 -6.91 13.27
N ASP A 77 0.31 -7.38 13.01
CA ASP A 77 -0.06 -8.81 12.97
C ASP A 77 -0.82 -9.19 11.68
N ALA A 78 -1.00 -10.50 11.44
CA ALA A 78 -1.63 -11.07 10.26
C ALA A 78 -3.07 -10.59 9.99
N SER A 79 -3.78 -10.01 10.97
CA SER A 79 -5.12 -9.44 10.74
C SER A 79 -5.14 -8.26 9.74
N PHE A 80 -3.97 -7.77 9.27
CA PHE A 80 -3.88 -6.86 8.13
C PHE A 80 -4.53 -7.38 6.86
N PHE A 81 -4.64 -8.68 6.64
CA PHE A 81 -5.34 -9.23 5.47
C PHE A 81 -6.80 -8.77 5.37
N GLU A 82 -7.44 -8.49 6.50
CA GLU A 82 -8.81 -8.00 6.56
C GLU A 82 -8.87 -6.48 6.70
N ALA A 83 -8.05 -5.91 7.58
CA ALA A 83 -8.11 -4.48 7.93
C ALA A 83 -7.47 -3.55 6.89
N ASN A 84 -6.31 -3.92 6.36
CA ASN A 84 -5.55 -3.17 5.38
C ASN A 84 -4.44 -4.05 4.79
N PRO A 85 -4.68 -4.73 3.66
CA PRO A 85 -3.72 -5.68 3.08
C PRO A 85 -2.35 -5.05 2.80
N ALA A 86 -2.29 -3.73 2.53
CA ALA A 86 -1.02 -3.04 2.32
C ALA A 86 -0.17 -2.94 3.60
N GLY A 87 -0.80 -2.97 4.78
CA GLY A 87 -0.10 -3.01 6.06
C GLY A 87 0.74 -4.27 6.26
N SER A 88 0.38 -5.38 5.61
CA SER A 88 1.15 -6.62 5.67
C SER A 88 2.58 -6.48 5.12
N ALA A 89 2.85 -5.50 4.25
CA ALA A 89 4.20 -5.21 3.74
C ALA A 89 5.17 -4.70 4.83
N GLY A 90 4.63 -4.20 5.95
CA GLY A 90 5.42 -3.76 7.11
C GLY A 90 5.74 -4.87 8.11
N LEU A 91 5.18 -6.08 7.94
CA LEU A 91 5.43 -7.20 8.85
C LEU A 91 6.86 -7.70 8.72
N SER A 92 7.52 -7.90 9.85
CA SER A 92 8.92 -8.36 9.88
C SER A 92 9.06 -9.86 9.52
N ARG A 93 7.96 -10.62 9.62
CA ARG A 93 7.90 -12.06 9.40
C ARG A 93 6.60 -12.42 8.70
N GLY A 94 6.60 -13.56 8.01
CA GLY A 94 5.36 -14.18 7.55
C GLY A 94 4.62 -14.79 8.74
N GLU A 95 3.35 -14.45 8.87
CA GLU A 95 2.49 -14.89 9.97
C GLU A 95 1.22 -15.55 9.43
N VAL A 96 0.71 -16.53 10.17
CA VAL A 96 -0.56 -17.20 9.91
C VAL A 96 -1.36 -17.12 11.19
N ALA A 97 -2.58 -16.60 11.08
CA ALA A 97 -3.50 -16.50 12.21
C ALA A 97 -4.75 -17.34 11.95
N LEU A 98 -5.30 -17.89 13.04
CA LEU A 98 -6.52 -18.69 13.05
C LEU A 98 -7.55 -17.92 13.89
N PHE A 99 -8.72 -17.67 13.28
CA PHE A 99 -9.83 -16.93 13.86
C PHE A 99 -11.10 -17.78 13.78
#